data_AF-A0AAV8X3B5-F1
#
_entry.id   AF-A0AAV8X3B5-F1
#
_cell.length_a   1.000
_cell.length_b   1.000
_cell.length_c   1.000
_cell.angle_alpha   90.00
_cell.angle_beta   90.00
_cell.angle_gamma   90.00
#
_symmetry.space_group_name_H-M   'P 1'
#
loop_
_entity.id
_entity.type
_entity.pdbx_description
1 polymer ?
#
loop_
_entity_poly.entity_id
_entity_poly.type
_entity_poly.pdbx_seq_one_letter_code
_entity_poly.pdbx_strand_id
1 'polypeptide(L)'
;MFIWAQWDPVQQTLYYIHNRKRNRCLVEGEEEIVEASGTKITPTLSGLQFNDELPHETVLNIPLNLPHLSSISGSCFIYEDDTVPLRIHDCSLDLIVLTDAKGFVCVCHHYLYQPVVDLNDEDTSPVHFAYSVTVLHHSCVIHCVIPEIPWNKAKKIRPLFTLNGDHLVIFIPEVCTHLLDIGLMHEPCCHITTKPIISNIETHLLCLAPIVSEELGYVVNLATLDLIDINISTSLLVETFKTETLLENKLSILHYLILHSEETDIASELISWQAERPFTLGFPQMLREYLIGTSYASVKRNLPSDANKLINLLPVTSLRIGSDIEVELDNNMICLSQDVLWNASMMLLSPNNGSHLIEVTFGLSYGIC
;
A
#
# COMPACT_ATOMS: atom_id res chain seq x y z
N MET A 1 15.03 13.19 -20.21
CA MET A 1 15.51 11.87 -19.74
C MET A 1 14.30 11.13 -19.23
N PHE A 2 14.09 9.92 -19.73
CA PHE A 2 12.97 9.06 -19.37
C PHE A 2 13.34 8.31 -18.08
N ILE A 3 12.42 8.18 -17.13
CA ILE A 3 12.70 7.56 -15.82
C ILE A 3 11.81 6.35 -15.62
N TRP A 4 10.54 6.47 -16.00
CA TRP A 4 9.51 5.46 -15.76
C TRP A 4 8.29 5.72 -16.64
N ALA A 5 7.68 4.66 -17.16
CA ALA A 5 6.32 4.64 -17.67
C ALA A 5 5.67 3.27 -17.55
N GLN A 6 4.34 3.27 -17.49
CA GLN A 6 3.51 2.08 -17.43
C GLN A 6 2.25 2.30 -18.28
N TRP A 7 1.88 1.28 -19.05
CA TRP A 7 0.63 1.23 -19.78
C TRP A 7 -0.43 0.45 -18.99
N ASP A 8 -1.58 1.09 -18.76
CA ASP A 8 -2.79 0.44 -18.28
C ASP A 8 -3.70 0.12 -19.47
N PRO A 9 -3.80 -1.15 -19.90
CA PRO A 9 -4.64 -1.54 -21.02
C PRO A 9 -6.13 -1.54 -20.71
N VAL A 10 -6.55 -1.55 -19.45
CA VAL A 10 -7.98 -1.54 -19.08
C VAL A 10 -8.51 -0.13 -19.19
N GLN A 11 -7.83 0.81 -18.54
CA GLN A 11 -8.23 2.21 -18.53
C GLN A 11 -7.69 3.00 -19.73
N GLN A 12 -6.98 2.33 -20.65
CA GLN A 12 -6.32 2.94 -21.82
C GLN A 12 -5.49 4.17 -21.41
N THR A 13 -4.72 4.04 -20.33
CA THR A 13 -3.99 5.16 -19.73
C THR A 13 -2.50 4.89 -19.69
N LEU A 14 -1.73 5.84 -20.24
CA LEU A 14 -0.28 5.85 -20.12
C LEU A 14 0.14 6.68 -18.91
N TYR A 15 0.69 6.03 -17.90
CA TYR A 15 1.34 6.70 -16.78
C TYR A 15 2.83 6.89 -17.09
N TYR A 16 3.38 8.06 -16.82
CA TYR A 16 4.79 8.32 -17.02
C TYR A 16 5.32 9.43 -16.11
N ILE A 17 6.62 9.35 -15.78
CA ILE A 17 7.32 10.38 -15.02
C ILE A 17 8.06 11.29 -15.99
N HIS A 18 7.77 12.59 -15.92
CA HIS A 18 8.49 13.62 -16.66
C HIS A 18 8.86 14.79 -15.78
N ASN A 19 9.77 15.62 -16.30
CA ASN A 19 10.32 16.75 -15.59
C ASN A 19 9.59 18.03 -16.02
N ARG A 20 8.78 18.59 -15.12
CA ARG A 20 8.02 19.82 -15.38
C ARG A 20 8.68 21.02 -14.68
N LYS A 21 8.72 22.17 -15.36
CA LYS A 21 9.07 23.44 -14.71
C LYS A 21 7.92 23.82 -13.76
N ARG A 22 8.22 24.11 -12.49
CA ARG A 22 7.20 24.53 -11.53
C ARG A 22 6.56 25.84 -12.01
N ASN A 23 5.34 25.76 -12.55
CA ASN A 23 4.48 26.94 -12.66
C ASN A 23 4.00 27.25 -11.24
N ARG A 24 4.17 28.49 -10.80
CA ARG A 24 3.68 28.99 -9.51
C ARG A 24 2.16 28.82 -9.47
N CYS A 25 1.64 27.70 -8.93
CA CYS A 25 0.25 27.64 -8.51
C CYS A 25 0.14 28.44 -7.21
N LEU A 26 -0.66 29.50 -7.27
CA LEU A 26 -1.00 30.41 -6.20
C LEU A 26 -1.73 29.64 -5.09
N VAL A 27 -1.06 29.41 -3.97
CA VAL A 27 -1.74 29.32 -2.67
C VAL A 27 -1.54 30.70 -2.05
N GLU A 28 -2.62 31.48 -1.95
CA GLU A 28 -2.60 32.76 -1.24
C GLU A 28 -2.32 32.48 0.24
N GLY A 29 -1.13 32.85 0.74
CA GLY A 29 -0.85 32.82 2.17
C GLY A 29 0.61 32.69 2.62
N GLU A 30 1.53 32.23 1.78
CA GLU A 30 2.94 32.10 2.18
C GLU A 30 3.76 33.33 1.75
N GLU A 31 4.22 34.11 2.74
CA GLU A 31 5.10 35.27 2.53
C GLU A 31 6.40 34.87 1.82
N GLU A 32 6.75 35.66 0.81
CA GLU A 32 7.86 35.41 -0.12
C GLU A 32 9.23 35.45 0.57
N ILE A 33 9.87 34.29 0.74
CA ILE A 33 11.34 34.24 0.84
C ILE A 33 11.88 34.13 -0.59
N VAL A 34 12.37 35.26 -1.10
CA VAL A 34 13.03 35.37 -2.39
C VAL A 34 14.41 34.71 -2.29
N GLU A 35 14.50 33.41 -2.56
CA GLU A 35 15.77 32.77 -2.88
C GLU A 35 16.03 32.82 -4.39
N ALA A 36 17.06 33.58 -4.75
CA ALA A 36 17.60 33.67 -6.09
C ALA A 36 18.43 32.40 -6.41
N SER A 37 17.92 31.53 -7.30
CA SER A 37 18.65 30.85 -8.40
C SER A 37 17.99 29.53 -8.81
N GLY A 38 17.79 29.36 -10.12
CA GLY A 38 17.43 28.08 -10.75
C GLY A 38 15.93 27.83 -10.90
N THR A 39 15.45 27.70 -12.15
CA THR A 39 14.15 27.08 -12.44
C THR A 39 14.14 25.67 -11.86
N LYS A 40 13.53 25.49 -10.68
CA LYS A 40 13.40 24.19 -10.03
C LYS A 40 12.47 23.32 -10.88
N ILE A 41 13.08 22.35 -11.57
CA ILE A 41 12.39 21.30 -12.31
C ILE A 41 11.94 20.27 -11.28
N THR A 42 10.66 19.90 -11.31
CA THR A 42 10.08 18.91 -10.39
C THR A 42 9.64 17.70 -11.20
N PRO A 43 10.07 16.48 -10.84
CA PRO A 43 9.53 15.28 -11.46
C PRO A 43 8.03 15.20 -11.16
N THR A 44 7.24 14.78 -12.14
CA THR A 44 5.77 14.74 -12.07
C THR A 44 5.30 13.43 -12.68
N LEU A 45 4.51 12.67 -11.92
CA LEU A 45 3.76 11.53 -12.44
C LEU A 45 2.53 12.06 -13.16
N SER A 46 2.43 11.79 -14.45
CA SER A 46 1.27 12.15 -15.26
C SER A 46 0.58 10.91 -15.80
N GLY A 47 -0.74 10.99 -15.92
CA GLY A 47 -1.58 9.98 -16.56
C GLY A 47 -2.22 10.58 -17.82
N LEU A 48 -1.99 9.94 -18.96
CA LEU A 48 -2.54 10.32 -20.25
C LEU A 48 -3.54 9.26 -20.70
N GLN A 49 -4.83 9.58 -20.61
CA GLN A 49 -5.91 8.66 -20.99
C GLN A 49 -6.26 8.85 -22.47
N PHE A 50 -6.39 7.75 -23.20
CA PHE A 50 -6.77 7.74 -24.60
C PHE A 50 -8.25 7.41 -24.74
N ASN A 51 -8.93 8.17 -25.59
CA ASN A 51 -10.37 8.03 -25.85
C ASN A 51 -10.60 7.94 -27.37
N ASP A 52 -11.72 7.37 -27.79
CA ASP A 52 -12.04 7.25 -29.22
C ASP A 52 -12.32 8.62 -29.88
N GLU A 53 -12.84 9.59 -29.11
CA GLU A 53 -13.29 10.89 -29.62
C GLU A 53 -12.22 12.00 -29.56
N LEU A 54 -11.25 11.89 -28.64
CA LEU A 54 -10.17 12.84 -28.43
C LEU A 54 -8.83 12.09 -28.45
N PRO A 55 -7.76 12.66 -29.05
CA PRO A 55 -6.49 11.95 -29.20
C PRO A 55 -5.87 11.55 -27.86
N HIS A 56 -6.13 12.31 -26.78
CA HIS A 56 -5.83 11.99 -25.38
C HIS A 56 -6.30 13.12 -24.44
N GLU A 57 -6.46 12.81 -23.16
CA GLU A 57 -6.66 13.77 -22.07
C GLU A 57 -5.67 13.50 -20.92
N THR A 58 -5.19 14.56 -20.26
CA THR A 58 -4.36 14.39 -19.06
C THR A 58 -5.25 14.29 -17.83
N VAL A 59 -5.34 13.09 -17.24
CA VAL A 59 -6.23 12.76 -16.11
C VAL A 59 -5.54 12.84 -14.76
N LEU A 60 -4.20 12.82 -14.73
CA LEU A 60 -3.41 12.85 -13.51
C LEU A 60 -2.17 13.71 -13.68
N ASN A 61 -1.82 14.48 -12.65
CA ASN A 61 -0.59 15.27 -12.56
C ASN A 61 -0.17 15.43 -11.09
N ILE A 62 0.69 14.53 -10.61
CA ILE A 62 1.17 14.54 -9.22
C ILE A 62 2.65 14.90 -9.19
N PRO A 63 3.04 16.02 -8.58
CA PRO A 63 4.44 16.32 -8.37
C PRO A 63 5.06 15.26 -7.44
N LEU A 64 6.19 14.70 -7.85
CA LEU A 64 6.96 13.73 -7.09
C LEU A 64 8.14 14.43 -6.41
N ASN A 65 8.41 14.05 -5.17
CA ASN A 65 9.69 14.29 -4.53
C ASN A 65 10.51 12.99 -4.65
N LEU A 66 11.23 12.86 -5.77
CA LEU A 66 12.19 11.78 -5.98
C LEU A 66 13.52 12.17 -5.34
N PRO A 67 14.13 11.33 -4.49
CA PRO A 67 15.42 11.65 -3.91
C PRO A 67 16.50 11.56 -4.98
N HIS A 68 17.30 12.62 -5.12
CA HIS A 68 18.54 12.66 -5.90
C HIS A 68 18.49 12.37 -7.42
N LEU A 69 17.44 12.79 -8.15
CA LEU A 69 17.58 13.00 -9.60
C LEU A 69 18.34 14.30 -9.95
N SER A 70 18.68 15.13 -8.96
CA SER A 70 19.44 16.36 -9.14
C SER A 70 20.92 16.14 -9.45
N SER A 71 21.45 14.91 -9.30
CA SER A 71 22.76 14.53 -9.83
C SER A 71 22.58 13.48 -10.93
N ILE A 72 22.81 13.91 -12.16
CA ILE A 72 22.81 13.11 -13.41
C ILE A 72 23.80 11.92 -13.38
N SER A 73 24.54 11.74 -12.27
CA SER A 73 25.54 10.71 -12.05
C SER A 73 25.05 9.46 -11.30
N GLY A 74 23.77 9.37 -10.91
CA GLY A 74 23.26 8.30 -10.03
C GLY A 74 22.17 7.37 -10.60
N SER A 75 21.58 7.67 -11.78
CA SER A 75 20.69 6.72 -12.45
C SER A 75 21.52 5.53 -12.93
N CYS A 76 21.04 4.31 -12.72
CA CYS A 76 21.75 3.13 -13.19
C CYS A 76 21.83 3.11 -14.73
N PHE A 77 20.96 3.86 -15.43
CA PHE A 77 20.81 3.87 -16.89
C PHE A 77 20.51 2.47 -17.46
N ILE A 78 20.20 1.51 -16.58
CA ILE A 78 19.73 0.19 -16.91
C ILE A 78 18.21 0.25 -16.76
N TYR A 79 17.54 0.18 -17.91
CA TYR A 79 16.09 0.11 -17.96
C TYR A 79 15.68 -1.36 -17.94
N GLU A 80 14.74 -1.67 -17.06
CA GLU A 80 14.02 -2.93 -17.06
C GLU A 80 12.73 -2.76 -17.86
N ASP A 81 12.46 -3.75 -18.73
CA ASP A 81 11.27 -3.81 -19.59
C ASP A 81 10.42 -4.99 -19.14
N ASP A 82 9.45 -4.69 -18.28
CA ASP A 82 8.48 -5.67 -17.82
C ASP A 82 7.41 -5.83 -18.90
N THR A 83 7.31 -7.05 -19.42
CA THR A 83 6.28 -7.38 -20.41
C THR A 83 4.89 -7.47 -19.78
N VAL A 84 4.80 -7.79 -18.49
CA VAL A 84 3.56 -7.86 -17.71
C VAL A 84 3.84 -7.45 -16.26
N PRO A 85 3.31 -6.32 -15.77
CA PRO A 85 2.58 -5.29 -16.51
C PRO A 85 3.51 -4.58 -17.51
N LEU A 86 2.94 -4.03 -18.60
CA LEU A 86 3.70 -3.30 -19.63
C LEU A 86 4.34 -2.03 -19.01
N ARG A 87 5.57 -2.16 -18.52
CA ARG A 87 6.26 -1.14 -17.71
C ARG A 87 7.73 -1.05 -18.10
N ILE A 88 8.21 0.16 -18.32
CA ILE A 88 9.63 0.43 -18.56
C ILE A 88 10.11 1.39 -17.47
N HIS A 89 11.14 0.99 -16.73
CA HIS A 89 11.61 1.76 -15.58
C HIS A 89 13.12 1.65 -15.37
N ASP A 90 13.72 2.68 -14.76
CA ASP A 90 15.09 2.57 -14.24
C ASP A 90 15.09 1.60 -13.05
N CYS A 91 16.08 0.70 -12.97
CA CYS A 91 16.13 -0.32 -11.91
C CYS A 91 16.24 0.25 -10.48
N SER A 92 16.51 1.55 -10.33
CA SER A 92 16.46 2.25 -9.04
C SER A 92 15.05 2.69 -8.60
N LEU A 93 14.04 2.60 -9.48
CA LEU A 93 12.68 3.06 -9.23
C LEU A 93 11.66 1.99 -9.60
N ASP A 94 11.38 1.09 -8.66
CA ASP A 94 10.30 0.11 -8.80
C ASP A 94 8.98 0.69 -8.28
N LEU A 95 8.27 1.33 -9.21
CA LEU A 95 6.98 1.96 -9.02
C LEU A 95 5.93 1.27 -9.89
N ILE A 96 4.73 1.07 -9.36
CA ILE A 96 3.57 0.57 -10.10
C ILE A 96 2.35 1.42 -9.77
N VAL A 97 1.57 1.74 -10.80
CA VAL A 97 0.28 2.42 -10.64
C VAL A 97 -0.82 1.38 -10.81
N LEU A 98 -1.72 1.29 -9.83
CA LEU A 98 -2.87 0.40 -9.89
C LEU A 98 -4.13 1.23 -9.95
N THR A 99 -4.97 0.96 -10.95
CA THR A 99 -6.29 1.58 -11.08
C THR A 99 -7.36 0.57 -11.43
N ASP A 100 -8.62 0.93 -11.17
CA ASP A 100 -9.78 0.16 -11.61
C ASP A 100 -10.92 1.07 -12.10
N ALA A 101 -11.97 0.45 -12.64
CA ALA A 101 -13.13 1.17 -13.13
C ALA A 101 -14.01 1.79 -12.01
N LYS A 102 -13.84 1.37 -10.75
CA LYS A 102 -14.59 1.91 -9.61
C LYS A 102 -14.00 3.23 -9.11
N GLY A 103 -12.75 3.53 -9.47
CA GLY A 103 -12.07 4.78 -9.14
C GLY A 103 -10.95 4.62 -8.12
N PHE A 104 -10.48 3.40 -7.86
CA PHE A 104 -9.25 3.18 -7.09
C PHE A 104 -8.06 3.72 -7.90
N VAL A 105 -7.21 4.51 -7.24
CA VAL A 105 -5.94 4.96 -7.84
C VAL A 105 -4.85 4.90 -6.78
N CYS A 106 -3.98 3.90 -6.91
CA CYS A 106 -2.90 3.64 -5.98
C CYS A 106 -1.55 3.79 -6.68
N VAL A 107 -0.61 4.50 -6.06
CA VAL A 107 0.79 4.53 -6.49
C VAL A 107 1.61 3.74 -5.48
N CYS A 108 2.06 2.55 -5.87
CA CYS A 108 2.83 1.65 -5.04
C CYS A 108 4.31 1.75 -5.42
N HIS A 109 5.18 1.83 -4.42
CA HIS A 109 6.62 1.93 -4.62
C HIS A 109 7.33 1.06 -3.59
N HIS A 110 8.27 0.24 -4.03
CA HIS A 110 9.08 -0.58 -3.14
C HIS A 110 10.55 -0.18 -3.24
N TYR A 111 11.28 -0.27 -2.13
CA TYR A 111 12.68 0.10 -2.06
C TYR A 111 13.40 -0.66 -0.94
N LEU A 112 14.71 -0.85 -1.13
CA LEU A 112 15.61 -1.41 -0.12
C LEU A 112 16.54 -0.31 0.36
N TYR A 113 16.80 -0.22 1.66
CA TYR A 113 17.80 0.72 2.19
C TYR A 113 18.60 0.10 3.31
N GLN A 114 19.85 0.50 3.45
CA GLN A 114 20.72 0.01 4.51
C GLN A 114 20.80 1.04 5.64
N PRO A 115 20.60 0.66 6.91
CA PRO A 115 20.95 1.53 8.03
C PRO A 115 22.47 1.77 8.03
N VAL A 116 22.90 3.00 8.32
CA VAL A 116 24.31 3.45 8.22
C VAL A 116 25.17 2.68 9.22
N VAL A 117 25.67 1.51 8.82
CA VAL A 117 26.61 0.68 9.57
C VAL A 117 27.64 0.14 8.57
N ASP A 118 28.92 0.38 8.86
CA ASP A 118 30.06 -0.16 8.10
C ASP A 118 30.01 -1.69 8.07
N LEU A 119 30.02 -2.31 6.88
CA LEU A 119 29.99 -3.77 6.76
C LEU A 119 31.22 -4.31 6.06
N ASN A 120 31.84 -5.27 6.73
CA ASN A 120 32.98 -6.07 6.26
C ASN A 120 32.54 -7.33 5.47
N ASP A 121 31.24 -7.49 5.18
CA ASP A 121 30.72 -8.61 4.37
C ASP A 121 29.43 -8.18 3.63
N GLU A 122 29.47 -8.13 2.30
CA GLU A 122 28.43 -7.50 1.47
C GLU A 122 27.13 -8.34 1.37
N ASP A 123 27.20 -9.68 1.50
CA ASP A 123 26.07 -10.57 1.20
C ASP A 123 25.14 -10.89 2.38
N THR A 124 25.61 -10.77 3.62
CA THR A 124 24.80 -10.99 4.84
C THR A 124 24.37 -9.69 5.53
N SER A 125 24.67 -8.56 4.89
CA SER A 125 24.34 -7.23 5.35
C SER A 125 22.83 -7.09 5.66
N PRO A 126 22.44 -6.66 6.87
CA PRO A 126 21.04 -6.41 7.17
C PRO A 126 20.60 -5.14 6.42
N VAL A 127 19.52 -5.26 5.65
CA VAL A 127 18.85 -4.14 5.00
C VAL A 127 17.40 -4.03 5.47
N HIS A 128 16.78 -2.89 5.21
CA HIS A 128 15.36 -2.68 5.44
C HIS A 128 14.65 -2.82 4.10
N PHE A 129 13.69 -3.73 4.06
CA PHE A 129 12.73 -3.82 2.96
C PHE A 129 11.58 -2.88 3.28
N ALA A 130 11.20 -2.03 2.35
CA ALA A 130 10.10 -1.11 2.56
C ALA A 130 9.24 -0.92 1.31
N TYR A 131 7.99 -0.57 1.54
CA TYR A 131 7.10 -0.10 0.49
C TYR A 131 6.27 1.09 0.98
N SER A 132 5.79 1.88 0.03
CA SER A 132 4.78 2.89 0.25
C SER A 132 3.64 2.74 -0.76
N VAL A 133 2.41 2.97 -0.30
CA VAL A 133 1.20 2.99 -1.12
C VAL A 133 0.53 4.33 -0.93
N THR A 134 0.58 5.16 -1.96
CA THR A 134 -0.19 6.42 -2.01
C THR A 134 -1.60 6.10 -2.51
N VAL A 135 -2.59 6.20 -1.63
CA VAL A 135 -4.00 5.93 -1.91
C VAL A 135 -4.67 7.26 -2.25
N LEU A 136 -4.72 7.59 -3.54
CA LEU A 136 -5.06 8.95 -3.98
C LEU A 136 -6.51 9.33 -3.72
N HIS A 137 -7.43 8.39 -3.88
CA HIS A 137 -8.85 8.61 -3.61
C HIS A 137 -9.15 8.87 -2.13
N HIS A 138 -8.22 8.55 -1.22
CA HIS A 138 -8.31 8.82 0.21
C HIS A 138 -7.33 9.87 0.71
N SER A 139 -6.48 10.41 -0.17
CA SER A 139 -5.44 11.37 0.20
C SER A 139 -4.59 10.88 1.39
N CYS A 140 -4.15 9.63 1.38
CA CYS A 140 -3.26 9.09 2.40
C CYS A 140 -2.10 8.27 1.80
N VAL A 141 -1.06 8.04 2.59
CA VAL A 141 0.02 7.11 2.28
C VAL A 141 0.11 6.07 3.38
N ILE A 142 0.18 4.80 2.98
CA ILE A 142 0.46 3.69 3.86
C ILE A 142 1.92 3.28 3.63
N HIS A 143 2.71 3.26 4.69
CA HIS A 143 4.11 2.87 4.67
C HIS A 143 4.28 1.54 5.39
N CYS A 144 5.21 0.74 4.89
CA CYS A 144 5.63 -0.47 5.58
C CYS A 144 7.15 -0.58 5.58
N VAL A 145 7.70 -0.97 6.72
CA VAL A 145 9.11 -1.28 6.90
C VAL A 145 9.24 -2.65 7.56
N ILE A 146 10.09 -3.47 6.96
CA ILE A 146 10.48 -4.79 7.46
C ILE A 146 12.00 -4.72 7.65
N PRO A 147 12.46 -4.49 8.89
CA PRO A 147 13.86 -4.30 9.17
C PRO A 147 14.65 -5.62 9.11
N GLU A 148 15.98 -5.47 9.06
CA GLU A 148 16.95 -6.57 9.24
C GLU A 148 16.82 -7.79 8.30
N ILE A 149 16.30 -7.60 7.08
CA ILE A 149 16.32 -8.67 6.07
C ILE A 149 17.76 -8.80 5.52
N PRO A 150 18.35 -10.01 5.47
CA PRO A 150 19.65 -10.22 4.84
C PRO A 150 19.64 -9.83 3.35
N TRP A 151 20.66 -9.08 2.90
CA TRP A 151 20.75 -8.58 1.52
C TRP A 151 20.62 -9.67 0.45
N ASN A 152 21.24 -10.84 0.66
CA ASN A 152 21.13 -11.98 -0.25
C ASN A 152 19.69 -12.49 -0.48
N LYS A 153 18.80 -12.30 0.50
CA LYS A 153 17.35 -12.56 0.42
C LYS A 153 16.64 -11.35 -0.15
N ALA A 154 16.84 -10.17 0.45
CA ALA A 154 16.15 -8.93 0.09
C ALA A 154 16.26 -8.59 -1.41
N LYS A 155 17.44 -8.74 -2.02
CA LYS A 155 17.68 -8.44 -3.44
C LYS A 155 16.87 -9.31 -4.42
N LYS A 156 16.38 -10.47 -3.96
CA LYS A 156 15.57 -11.41 -4.73
C LYS A 156 14.07 -11.25 -4.52
N ILE A 157 13.67 -10.52 -3.47
CA ILE A 157 12.25 -10.27 -3.20
C ILE A 157 11.72 -9.39 -4.32
N ARG A 158 10.58 -9.80 -4.90
CA ARG A 158 9.78 -9.03 -5.84
C ARG A 158 8.36 -8.98 -5.28
N PRO A 159 7.97 -7.89 -4.60
CA PRO A 159 6.63 -7.79 -4.05
C PRO A 159 5.60 -7.72 -5.17
N LEU A 160 4.47 -8.40 -4.98
CA LEU A 160 3.32 -8.29 -5.86
C LEU A 160 2.33 -7.30 -5.24
N PHE A 161 1.90 -6.32 -6.02
CA PHE A 161 0.80 -5.40 -5.69
C PHE A 161 -0.38 -5.68 -6.62
N THR A 162 -1.57 -5.85 -6.06
CA THR A 162 -2.78 -6.14 -6.87
C THR A 162 -4.05 -5.76 -6.12
N LEU A 163 -5.01 -5.21 -6.84
CA LEU A 163 -6.33 -4.90 -6.29
C LEU A 163 -7.15 -6.18 -6.15
N ASN A 164 -7.89 -6.30 -5.05
CA ASN A 164 -8.86 -7.37 -4.80
C ASN A 164 -10.06 -6.82 -4.05
N GLY A 165 -11.17 -6.58 -4.77
CA GLY A 165 -12.35 -5.95 -4.19
C GLY A 165 -12.04 -4.55 -3.65
N ASP A 166 -12.32 -4.33 -2.36
CA ASP A 166 -12.06 -3.06 -1.66
C ASP A 166 -10.65 -2.99 -1.04
N HIS A 167 -9.78 -3.97 -1.33
CA HIS A 167 -8.46 -4.08 -0.73
C HIS A 167 -7.34 -4.05 -1.78
N LEU A 168 -6.17 -3.60 -1.34
CA LEU A 168 -4.90 -3.83 -2.01
C LEU A 168 -4.18 -5.00 -1.35
N VAL A 169 -3.96 -6.08 -2.10
CA VAL A 169 -3.16 -7.21 -1.67
C VAL A 169 -1.69 -6.92 -1.99
N ILE A 170 -0.84 -7.07 -0.98
CA ILE A 170 0.61 -6.96 -1.11
C ILE A 170 1.22 -8.26 -0.64
N PHE A 171 1.71 -9.05 -1.59
CA PHE A 171 2.38 -10.31 -1.29
C PHE A 171 3.89 -10.11 -1.30
N ILE A 172 4.53 -10.40 -0.16
CA ILE A 172 5.98 -10.34 0.02
C ILE A 172 6.49 -11.78 0.21
N PRO A 173 7.12 -12.37 -0.82
CA PRO A 173 7.61 -13.75 -0.78
C PRO A 173 8.40 -14.07 0.50
N GLU A 174 8.07 -15.20 1.13
CA GLU A 174 8.71 -15.71 2.37
C GLU A 174 8.68 -14.75 3.58
N VAL A 175 7.87 -13.68 3.54
CA VAL A 175 7.75 -12.73 4.65
C VAL A 175 6.31 -12.61 5.14
N CYS A 176 5.42 -12.02 4.34
CA CYS A 176 4.02 -11.86 4.73
C CYS A 176 3.09 -11.62 3.53
N THR A 177 1.79 -11.62 3.79
CA THR A 177 0.78 -11.04 2.90
C THR A 177 0.02 -9.96 3.64
N HIS A 178 -0.02 -8.76 3.09
CA HIS A 178 -0.85 -7.67 3.57
C HIS A 178 -2.13 -7.57 2.76
N LEU A 179 -3.22 -7.32 3.47
CA LEU A 179 -4.49 -6.89 2.91
C LEU A 179 -4.76 -5.48 3.42
N LEU A 180 -4.47 -4.48 2.59
CA LEU A 180 -4.72 -3.09 2.94
C LEU A 180 -6.13 -2.72 2.54
N ASP A 181 -7.03 -2.53 3.50
CA ASP A 181 -8.36 -1.99 3.25
C ASP A 181 -8.25 -0.52 2.79
N ILE A 182 -8.62 -0.31 1.53
CA ILE A 182 -8.55 0.98 0.86
C ILE A 182 -9.90 1.32 0.21
N GLY A 183 -10.98 0.68 0.67
CA GLY A 183 -12.30 0.74 0.05
C GLY A 183 -12.85 2.15 -0.07
N LEU A 184 -13.65 2.43 -1.11
CA LEU A 184 -14.14 3.80 -1.38
C LEU A 184 -15.16 4.32 -0.34
N MET A 185 -15.71 3.44 0.49
CA MET A 185 -16.85 3.75 1.36
C MET A 185 -16.45 4.32 2.72
N HIS A 186 -15.20 4.16 3.13
CA HIS A 186 -14.68 4.64 4.40
C HIS A 186 -13.18 4.91 4.29
N GLU A 187 -12.63 5.64 5.24
CA GLU A 187 -11.19 5.89 5.28
C GLU A 187 -10.40 4.57 5.40
N PRO A 188 -9.21 4.47 4.80
CA PRO A 188 -8.35 3.30 4.92
C PRO A 188 -8.05 3.01 6.38
N CYS A 189 -8.29 1.77 6.79
CA CYS A 189 -8.10 1.29 8.15
C CYS A 189 -7.99 -0.23 8.15
N CYS A 190 -8.07 -0.89 9.31
CA CYS A 190 -8.30 -2.34 9.39
C CYS A 190 -7.39 -3.21 8.51
N HIS A 191 -6.13 -2.83 8.34
CA HIS A 191 -5.17 -3.59 7.53
C HIS A 191 -4.86 -4.93 8.20
N ILE A 192 -4.78 -5.99 7.40
CA ILE A 192 -4.50 -7.35 7.90
C ILE A 192 -3.11 -7.78 7.44
N THR A 193 -2.33 -8.34 8.37
CA THR A 193 -1.07 -9.02 8.09
C THR A 193 -1.23 -10.51 8.35
N THR A 194 -0.98 -11.33 7.34
CA THR A 194 -1.01 -12.80 7.44
C THR A 194 0.33 -13.39 7.00
N LYS A 195 0.50 -14.70 7.26
CA LYS A 195 1.58 -15.48 6.66
C LYS A 195 1.52 -15.43 5.12
N PRO A 196 2.66 -15.61 4.42
CA PRO A 196 2.69 -15.68 2.97
C PRO A 196 1.64 -16.67 2.43
N ILE A 197 0.74 -16.20 1.57
CA ILE A 197 -0.26 -17.04 0.89
C ILE A 197 0.39 -18.14 0.03
N ILE A 198 1.60 -17.88 -0.48
CA ILE A 198 2.43 -18.84 -1.19
C ILE A 198 3.68 -19.10 -0.33
N SER A 199 3.79 -20.31 0.19
CA SER A 199 4.90 -20.74 1.05
C SER A 199 5.71 -21.92 0.49
N ASN A 200 5.21 -22.59 -0.55
CA ASN A 200 5.79 -23.83 -1.09
C ASN A 200 6.78 -23.60 -2.25
N ILE A 201 6.97 -22.35 -2.69
CA ILE A 201 7.80 -21.99 -3.84
C ILE A 201 8.90 -21.06 -3.34
N GLU A 202 10.16 -21.37 -3.70
CA GLU A 202 11.30 -20.53 -3.35
C GLU A 202 11.18 -19.15 -4.01
N THR A 203 11.52 -18.08 -3.28
CA THR A 203 11.36 -16.68 -3.75
C THR A 203 11.97 -16.43 -5.13
N HIS A 204 13.12 -17.03 -5.42
CA HIS A 204 13.83 -16.82 -6.68
C HIS A 204 13.10 -17.40 -7.91
N LEU A 205 12.07 -18.22 -7.70
CA LEU A 205 11.21 -18.81 -8.74
C LEU A 205 9.89 -18.06 -8.91
N LEU A 206 9.62 -17.04 -8.08
CA LEU A 206 8.39 -16.26 -8.12
C LEU A 206 8.60 -15.00 -8.95
N CYS A 207 8.08 -15.02 -10.17
CA CYS A 207 7.95 -13.85 -11.03
C CYS A 207 6.46 -13.59 -11.28
N LEU A 208 5.79 -13.00 -10.29
CA LEU A 208 4.33 -12.87 -10.30
C LEU A 208 3.91 -11.62 -11.06
N ALA A 209 2.95 -11.79 -11.96
CA ALA A 209 2.34 -10.70 -12.71
C ALA A 209 0.81 -10.75 -12.58
N PRO A 210 0.15 -9.62 -12.32
CA PRO A 210 -1.31 -9.56 -12.23
C PRO A 210 -1.94 -9.87 -13.59
N ILE A 211 -3.06 -10.61 -13.57
CA ILE A 211 -3.87 -10.84 -14.76
C ILE A 211 -4.93 -9.74 -14.83
N VAL A 212 -5.11 -9.19 -16.02
CA VAL A 212 -5.98 -8.03 -16.31
C VAL A 212 -7.50 -8.33 -16.13
N SER A 213 -7.86 -9.49 -15.60
CA SER A 213 -9.26 -9.88 -15.40
C SER A 213 -9.69 -9.57 -13.97
N GLU A 214 -10.50 -8.51 -13.81
CA GLU A 214 -10.99 -7.97 -12.52
C GLU A 214 -11.69 -9.01 -11.61
N GLU A 215 -12.20 -10.10 -12.18
CA GLU A 215 -13.02 -11.07 -11.44
C GLU A 215 -12.23 -12.23 -10.82
N LEU A 216 -10.97 -12.43 -11.18
CA LEU A 216 -10.38 -13.76 -11.06
C LEU A 216 -9.42 -13.96 -9.88
N GLY A 217 -8.89 -12.93 -9.21
CA GLY A 217 -8.04 -13.15 -8.02
C GLY A 217 -6.87 -14.12 -8.26
N TYR A 218 -6.41 -14.22 -9.50
CA TYR A 218 -5.30 -15.08 -9.94
C TYR A 218 -4.17 -14.21 -10.49
N VAL A 219 -2.94 -14.67 -10.30
CA VAL A 219 -1.74 -14.11 -10.95
C VAL A 219 -1.03 -15.19 -11.75
N VAL A 220 -0.26 -14.79 -12.75
CA VAL A 220 0.61 -15.71 -13.49
C VAL A 220 2.00 -15.64 -12.87
N ASN A 221 2.60 -16.80 -12.61
CA ASN A 221 4.04 -16.88 -12.44
C ASN A 221 4.70 -16.92 -13.82
N LEU A 222 5.32 -15.83 -14.27
CA LEU A 222 5.94 -15.73 -15.59
C LEU A 222 7.09 -16.73 -15.79
N ALA A 223 7.71 -17.23 -14.71
CA ALA A 223 8.77 -18.22 -14.80
C ALA A 223 8.26 -19.62 -15.17
N THR A 224 7.08 -20.01 -14.68
CA THR A 224 6.50 -21.35 -14.88
C THR A 224 5.26 -21.36 -15.77
N LEU A 225 4.67 -20.19 -16.00
CA LEU A 225 3.35 -19.96 -16.62
C LEU A 225 2.18 -20.57 -15.82
N ASP A 226 2.39 -20.88 -14.55
CA ASP A 226 1.32 -21.35 -13.67
C ASP A 226 0.41 -20.20 -13.23
N LEU A 227 -0.89 -20.51 -13.13
CA LEU A 227 -1.86 -19.64 -12.48
C LEU A 227 -1.86 -19.90 -10.98
N ILE A 228 -1.68 -18.85 -10.19
CA ILE A 228 -1.62 -18.91 -8.74
C ILE A 228 -2.77 -18.09 -8.16
N ASP A 229 -3.56 -18.73 -7.29
CA ASP A 229 -4.62 -18.07 -6.54
C ASP A 229 -3.99 -17.17 -5.48
N ILE A 230 -4.34 -15.88 -5.52
CA ILE A 230 -3.87 -14.89 -4.54
C ILE A 230 -4.96 -14.48 -3.55
N ASN A 231 -6.13 -15.11 -3.62
CA ASN A 231 -7.19 -14.84 -2.65
C ASN A 231 -6.79 -15.34 -1.27
N ILE A 232 -6.99 -14.47 -0.28
CA ILE A 232 -6.74 -14.85 1.11
C ILE A 232 -7.91 -15.73 1.56
N SER A 233 -7.62 -17.02 1.75
CA SER A 233 -8.62 -17.97 2.23
C SER A 233 -9.09 -17.61 3.64
N THR A 234 -10.38 -17.80 3.90
CA THR A 234 -10.96 -17.68 5.25
C THR A 234 -10.24 -18.56 6.27
N SER A 235 -9.80 -19.76 5.86
CA SER A 235 -9.00 -20.63 6.73
C SER A 235 -7.70 -19.98 7.21
N LEU A 236 -7.01 -19.25 6.33
CA LEU A 236 -5.77 -18.53 6.69
C LEU A 236 -6.06 -17.37 7.64
N LEU A 237 -7.18 -16.66 7.45
CA LEU A 237 -7.62 -15.60 8.37
C LEU A 237 -7.96 -16.16 9.75
N VAL A 238 -8.68 -17.29 9.81
CA VAL A 238 -9.02 -17.99 11.05
C VAL A 238 -7.76 -18.47 11.76
N GLU A 239 -6.79 -19.05 11.04
CA GLU A 239 -5.50 -19.44 11.60
C GLU A 239 -4.77 -18.22 12.18
N THR A 240 -4.67 -17.14 11.40
CA THR A 240 -3.99 -15.89 11.80
C THR A 240 -4.67 -15.22 13.00
N PHE A 241 -5.99 -15.30 13.11
CA PHE A 241 -6.71 -14.81 14.28
C PHE A 241 -6.42 -15.66 15.52
N LYS A 242 -6.32 -16.98 15.34
CA LYS A 242 -6.15 -17.93 16.43
C LYS A 242 -4.71 -18.01 16.96
N THR A 243 -3.72 -17.52 16.21
CA THR A 243 -2.33 -17.36 16.65
C THR A 243 -2.15 -16.17 17.61
N GLU A 244 -0.96 -16.03 18.19
CA GLU A 244 -0.57 -14.89 19.04
C GLU A 244 -0.23 -13.66 18.19
N THR A 245 -1.22 -13.16 17.45
CA THR A 245 -1.13 -11.88 16.72
C THR A 245 -1.57 -10.71 17.60
N LEU A 246 -1.15 -9.50 17.19
CA LEU A 246 -1.62 -8.25 17.79
C LEU A 246 -3.15 -8.14 17.81
N LEU A 247 -3.66 -7.42 18.80
CA LEU A 247 -5.09 -7.15 18.92
C LEU A 247 -5.61 -6.44 17.66
N GLU A 248 -4.87 -5.47 17.14
CA GLU A 248 -5.20 -4.68 15.96
C GLU A 248 -5.45 -5.59 14.76
N ASN A 249 -4.56 -6.55 14.51
CA ASN A 249 -4.71 -7.52 13.42
C ASN A 249 -5.96 -8.41 13.60
N LYS A 250 -6.28 -8.80 14.84
CA LYS A 250 -7.50 -9.56 15.16
C LYS A 250 -8.77 -8.73 14.93
N LEU A 251 -8.76 -7.45 15.28
CA LEU A 251 -9.86 -6.52 15.01
C LEU A 251 -10.04 -6.33 13.51
N SER A 252 -8.95 -6.16 12.76
CA SER A 252 -8.96 -6.08 11.29
C SER A 252 -9.56 -7.33 10.64
N ILE A 253 -9.20 -8.53 11.12
CA ILE A 253 -9.77 -9.79 10.63
C ILE A 253 -11.28 -9.87 10.90
N LEU A 254 -11.74 -9.48 12.09
CA LEU A 254 -13.18 -9.43 12.40
C LEU A 254 -13.91 -8.44 11.48
N HIS A 255 -13.33 -7.26 11.28
CA HIS A 255 -13.87 -6.24 10.38
C HIS A 255 -14.05 -6.79 8.97
N TYR A 256 -13.00 -7.39 8.41
CA TYR A 256 -13.02 -8.01 7.09
C TYR A 256 -14.09 -9.09 6.96
N LEU A 257 -14.14 -10.02 7.94
CA LEU A 257 -15.12 -11.11 7.91
C LEU A 257 -16.57 -10.60 7.95
N ILE A 258 -16.83 -9.50 8.64
CA ILE A 258 -18.19 -8.98 8.81
C ILE A 258 -18.61 -8.11 7.61
N LEU A 259 -17.73 -7.24 7.13
CA LEU A 259 -18.09 -6.16 6.20
C LEU A 259 -17.72 -6.43 4.74
N HIS A 260 -16.68 -7.25 4.52
CA HIS A 260 -16.09 -7.43 3.20
C HIS A 260 -16.29 -8.84 2.65
N SER A 261 -16.13 -9.88 3.47
CA SER A 261 -16.45 -11.26 3.04
C SER A 261 -17.89 -11.69 3.34
N GLU A 262 -18.63 -10.92 4.13
CA GLU A 262 -20.00 -11.23 4.60
C GLU A 262 -20.12 -12.57 5.37
N GLU A 263 -19.03 -13.06 5.96
CA GLU A 263 -18.95 -14.31 6.74
C GLU A 263 -19.18 -14.09 8.24
N THR A 264 -20.33 -13.50 8.59
CA THR A 264 -20.65 -13.15 9.99
C THR A 264 -20.69 -14.35 10.94
N ASP A 265 -21.03 -15.54 10.43
CA ASP A 265 -21.07 -16.77 11.22
C ASP A 265 -19.67 -17.16 11.72
N ILE A 266 -18.65 -16.96 10.88
CA ILE A 266 -17.25 -17.25 11.21
C ILE A 266 -16.74 -16.23 12.21
N ALA A 267 -17.07 -14.94 12.02
CA ALA A 267 -16.77 -13.91 13.01
C ALA A 267 -17.39 -14.24 14.39
N SER A 268 -18.64 -14.75 14.41
CA SER A 268 -19.30 -15.20 15.64
C SER A 268 -18.58 -16.40 16.27
N GLU A 269 -18.09 -17.35 15.48
CA GLU A 269 -17.29 -18.48 15.97
C GLU A 269 -15.98 -17.99 16.61
N LEU A 270 -15.28 -17.04 15.99
CA LEU A 270 -14.03 -16.47 16.51
C LEU A 270 -14.23 -15.73 17.83
N ILE A 271 -15.30 -14.95 17.95
CA ILE A 271 -15.70 -14.31 19.21
C ILE A 271 -16.01 -15.36 20.28
N SER A 272 -16.75 -16.42 19.94
CA SER A 272 -17.07 -17.50 20.89
C SER A 272 -15.81 -18.21 21.37
N TRP A 273 -14.90 -18.54 20.43
CA TRP A 273 -13.62 -19.15 20.71
C TRP A 273 -12.75 -18.28 21.63
N GLN A 274 -12.78 -16.95 21.46
CA GLN A 274 -12.05 -16.03 22.33
C GLN A 274 -12.69 -15.91 23.72
N ALA A 275 -14.02 -15.99 23.80
CA ALA A 275 -14.77 -15.93 25.06
C ALA A 275 -14.48 -17.13 25.98
N GLU A 276 -14.17 -18.30 25.40
CA GLU A 276 -13.78 -19.51 26.14
C GLU A 276 -12.38 -19.39 26.79
N ARG A 277 -11.60 -18.37 26.44
CA ARG A 277 -10.24 -18.14 26.94
C ARG A 277 -10.22 -17.08 28.05
N PRO A 278 -9.98 -17.47 29.31
CA PRO A 278 -10.01 -16.54 30.43
C PRO A 278 -8.87 -15.50 30.33
N PHE A 279 -9.12 -14.27 30.83
CA PHE A 279 -8.16 -13.17 30.99
C PHE A 279 -7.59 -12.53 29.71
N THR A 280 -8.29 -12.60 28.58
CA THR A 280 -7.86 -11.90 27.37
C THR A 280 -8.14 -10.39 27.47
N LEU A 281 -7.09 -9.58 27.66
CA LEU A 281 -7.20 -8.12 27.82
C LEU A 281 -7.86 -7.40 26.63
N GLY A 282 -7.73 -7.96 25.42
CA GLY A 282 -8.30 -7.38 24.19
C GLY A 282 -9.74 -7.78 23.87
N PHE A 283 -10.35 -8.68 24.65
CA PHE A 283 -11.69 -9.20 24.32
C PHE A 283 -12.80 -8.13 24.31
N PRO A 284 -12.85 -7.14 25.24
CA PRO A 284 -13.82 -6.06 25.15
C PRO A 284 -13.75 -5.25 23.85
N GLN A 285 -12.55 -5.03 23.32
CA GLN A 285 -12.31 -4.36 22.05
C GLN A 285 -12.81 -5.22 20.88
N MET A 286 -12.57 -6.53 20.91
CA MET A 286 -13.09 -7.46 19.91
C MET A 286 -14.62 -7.51 19.91
N LEU A 287 -15.25 -7.57 21.08
CA LEU A 287 -16.70 -7.49 21.20
C LEU A 287 -17.24 -6.16 20.67
N ARG A 288 -16.55 -5.05 20.96
CA ARG A 288 -16.93 -3.72 20.47
C ARG A 288 -16.87 -3.66 18.94
N GLU A 289 -15.79 -4.17 18.33
CA GLU A 289 -15.66 -4.23 16.87
C GLU A 289 -16.75 -5.10 16.26
N TYR A 290 -16.97 -6.29 16.82
CA TYR A 290 -18.02 -7.21 16.37
C TYR A 290 -19.40 -6.55 16.39
N LEU A 291 -19.75 -5.85 17.48
CA LEU A 291 -21.04 -5.15 17.61
C LEU A 291 -21.17 -3.98 16.63
N ILE A 292 -20.12 -3.19 16.44
CA ILE A 292 -20.11 -2.07 15.50
C ILE A 292 -20.23 -2.59 14.06
N GLY A 293 -19.36 -3.52 13.66
CA GLY A 293 -19.35 -4.10 12.32
C GLY A 293 -20.67 -4.78 11.97
N THR A 294 -21.22 -5.62 12.86
CA THR A 294 -22.49 -6.31 12.59
C THR A 294 -23.67 -5.34 12.53
N SER A 295 -23.68 -4.31 13.37
CA SER A 295 -24.70 -3.26 13.32
C SER A 295 -24.59 -2.46 12.02
N TYR A 296 -23.39 -2.07 11.62
CA TYR A 296 -23.13 -1.37 10.36
C TYR A 296 -23.55 -2.21 9.16
N ALA A 297 -23.14 -3.48 9.08
CA ALA A 297 -23.51 -4.42 8.03
C ALA A 297 -25.03 -4.59 7.92
N SER A 298 -25.71 -4.72 9.07
CA SER A 298 -27.16 -4.83 9.14
C SER A 298 -27.83 -3.56 8.61
N VAL A 299 -27.34 -2.38 8.99
CA VAL A 299 -27.88 -1.12 8.46
C VAL A 299 -27.62 -1.00 6.96
N LYS A 300 -26.39 -1.25 6.49
CA LYS A 300 -26.01 -1.23 5.06
C LYS A 300 -26.96 -2.05 4.18
N ARG A 301 -27.33 -3.25 4.64
CA ARG A 301 -28.21 -4.17 3.92
C ARG A 301 -29.68 -3.76 3.92
N ASN A 302 -30.14 -3.04 4.94
CA ASN A 302 -31.55 -2.72 5.14
C ASN A 302 -31.89 -1.26 4.82
N LEU A 303 -30.90 -0.41 4.56
CA LEU A 303 -31.13 0.99 4.29
C LEU A 303 -31.79 1.18 2.91
N PRO A 304 -32.85 1.99 2.80
CA PRO A 304 -33.43 2.38 1.52
C PRO A 304 -32.42 3.15 0.65
N SER A 305 -32.52 3.01 -0.68
CA SER A 305 -31.58 3.61 -1.64
C SER A 305 -31.52 5.15 -1.56
N ASP A 306 -32.62 5.79 -1.22
CA ASP A 306 -32.73 7.25 -1.02
C ASP A 306 -32.08 7.72 0.30
N ALA A 307 -31.90 6.80 1.25
CA ALA A 307 -31.24 7.04 2.52
C ALA A 307 -29.74 6.67 2.51
N ASN A 308 -29.19 6.03 1.45
CA ASN A 308 -27.82 5.48 1.41
C ASN A 308 -26.73 6.42 1.93
N LYS A 309 -26.86 7.73 1.72
CA LYS A 309 -25.91 8.73 2.21
C LYS A 309 -25.79 8.79 3.74
N LEU A 310 -26.82 8.35 4.48
CA LEU A 310 -26.81 8.30 5.94
C LEU A 310 -25.86 7.24 6.49
N ILE A 311 -25.47 6.25 5.67
CA ILE A 311 -24.52 5.21 6.09
C ILE A 311 -23.17 5.81 6.52
N ASN A 312 -22.78 6.93 5.92
CA ASN A 312 -21.54 7.64 6.21
C ASN A 312 -21.53 8.32 7.59
N LEU A 313 -22.68 8.35 8.29
CA LEU A 313 -22.80 8.87 9.65
C LEU A 313 -22.59 7.79 10.71
N LEU A 314 -22.47 6.53 10.31
CA LEU A 314 -22.31 5.41 11.23
C LEU A 314 -20.84 5.05 11.37
N PRO A 315 -20.39 4.67 12.58
CA PRO A 315 -19.04 4.14 12.75
C PRO A 315 -18.94 2.81 12.00
N VAL A 316 -17.94 2.70 11.14
CA VAL A 316 -17.63 1.46 10.39
C VAL A 316 -16.77 0.53 11.24
N THR A 317 -15.86 1.10 12.03
CA THR A 317 -14.93 0.37 12.89
C THR A 317 -14.73 1.10 14.23
N SER A 318 -14.23 0.36 15.23
CA SER A 318 -13.73 0.86 16.50
C SER A 318 -12.23 1.11 16.51
N LEU A 319 -11.50 0.63 15.49
CA LEU A 319 -10.07 0.84 15.33
C LEU A 319 -9.74 2.32 15.13
N ARG A 320 -8.59 2.73 15.67
CA ARG A 320 -8.08 4.08 15.48
C ARG A 320 -7.41 4.17 14.11
N ILE A 321 -7.82 5.15 13.32
CA ILE A 321 -7.24 5.44 12.01
C ILE A 321 -5.90 6.13 12.21
N GLY A 322 -4.91 5.82 11.36
CA GLY A 322 -3.58 6.44 11.41
C GLY A 322 -2.72 6.03 12.61
N SER A 323 -2.96 4.86 13.19
CA SER A 323 -2.08 4.30 14.22
C SER A 323 -1.05 3.37 13.60
N ASP A 324 0.18 3.41 14.10
CA ASP A 324 1.24 2.49 13.70
C ASP A 324 0.93 1.08 14.23
N ILE A 325 1.10 0.07 13.36
CA ILE A 325 0.86 -1.34 13.66
C ILE A 325 2.20 -2.09 13.53
N GLU A 326 2.60 -2.79 14.59
CA GLU A 326 3.85 -3.57 14.62
C GLU A 326 3.57 -5.06 14.80
N VAL A 327 3.54 -5.83 13.71
CA VAL A 327 3.27 -7.27 13.78
C VAL A 327 4.59 -8.05 13.74
N GLU A 328 4.81 -8.91 14.72
CA GLU A 328 5.87 -9.92 14.66
C GLU A 328 5.34 -11.18 13.96
N LEU A 329 6.02 -11.61 12.90
CA LEU A 329 5.64 -12.78 12.11
C LEU A 329 6.87 -13.58 11.68
N ASP A 330 6.97 -14.82 12.13
CA ASP A 330 8.06 -15.76 11.80
C ASP A 330 9.46 -15.12 11.93
N ASN A 331 9.69 -14.41 13.05
CA ASN A 331 10.89 -13.63 13.41
C ASN A 331 11.14 -12.35 12.58
N ASN A 332 10.19 -11.93 11.76
CA ASN A 332 10.25 -10.63 11.10
C ASN A 332 9.35 -9.65 11.86
N MET A 333 9.90 -8.50 12.22
CA MET A 333 9.09 -7.35 12.64
C MET A 333 8.54 -6.68 11.39
N ILE A 334 7.25 -6.38 11.39
CA ILE A 334 6.57 -5.72 10.28
C ILE A 334 5.90 -4.48 10.84
N CYS A 335 6.42 -3.31 10.48
CA CYS A 335 5.89 -2.03 10.90
C CYS A 335 5.06 -1.44 9.77
N LEU A 336 3.80 -1.12 10.03
CA LEU A 336 2.90 -0.44 9.12
C LEU A 336 2.49 0.90 9.72
N SER A 337 2.58 1.99 8.97
CA SER A 337 2.09 3.31 9.37
C SER A 337 1.22 3.91 8.28
N GLN A 338 0.33 4.84 8.66
CA GLN A 338 -0.56 5.52 7.74
C GLN A 338 -0.59 7.02 8.04
N ASP A 339 -0.28 7.81 7.01
CA ASP A 339 -0.21 9.26 7.10
C ASP A 339 -1.19 9.94 6.14
N VAL A 340 -1.76 11.06 6.58
CA VAL A 340 -2.59 11.92 5.73
C VAL A 340 -1.69 12.72 4.77
N LEU A 341 -2.05 12.76 3.49
CA LEU A 341 -1.40 13.60 2.50
C LEU A 341 -1.91 15.04 2.61
N TRP A 342 -1.18 15.85 3.37
CA TRP A 342 -1.48 17.29 3.52
C TRP A 342 -1.19 18.10 2.25
N ASN A 343 -0.32 17.59 1.37
CA ASN A 343 0.08 18.24 0.12
C ASN A 343 -0.15 17.31 -1.07
N ALA A 344 -0.49 17.88 -2.23
CA ALA A 344 -0.64 17.13 -3.49
C ALA A 344 0.71 16.58 -4.05
N SER A 345 1.84 16.85 -3.38
CA SER A 345 3.14 16.29 -3.76
C SER A 345 3.41 14.98 -3.05
N MET A 346 3.65 13.92 -3.81
CA MET A 346 3.96 12.59 -3.32
C MET A 346 5.47 12.46 -3.09
N MET A 347 5.88 12.00 -1.90
CA MET A 347 7.28 11.70 -1.62
C MET A 347 7.59 10.23 -1.87
N LEU A 348 8.63 9.98 -2.67
CA LEU A 348 9.19 8.65 -2.87
C LEU A 348 10.48 8.58 -2.05
N LEU A 349 10.67 7.50 -1.29
CA LEU A 349 11.86 7.32 -0.46
C LEU A 349 12.94 6.57 -1.26
N SER A 350 14.23 6.81 -0.96
CA SER A 350 15.35 6.18 -1.69
C SER A 350 16.23 5.35 -0.75
N PRO A 351 17.03 4.40 -1.32
CA PRO A 351 17.92 3.51 -0.58
C PRO A 351 18.92 4.17 0.41
N ASN A 352 19.22 5.46 0.25
CA ASN A 352 20.29 6.13 1.02
C ASN A 352 19.76 7.11 2.09
N ASN A 353 18.45 7.32 2.17
CA ASN A 353 17.88 8.33 3.08
C ASN A 353 17.29 7.73 4.37
N GLY A 354 17.42 6.43 4.59
CA GLY A 354 16.89 5.75 5.77
C GLY A 354 17.43 6.25 7.12
N SER A 355 18.53 7.01 7.11
CA SER A 355 19.15 7.57 8.32
C SER A 355 18.82 9.04 8.61
N HIS A 356 18.20 9.77 7.68
CA HIS A 356 18.00 11.22 7.82
C HIS A 356 16.58 11.73 7.51
N LEU A 357 15.60 10.85 7.28
CA LEU A 357 14.20 11.25 7.01
C LEU A 357 13.21 10.99 8.16
N ILE A 358 13.68 10.59 9.34
CA ILE A 358 12.85 10.58 10.56
C ILE A 358 12.78 11.98 11.21
N GLU A 359 13.63 12.92 10.79
CA GLU A 359 13.51 14.35 11.12
C GLU A 359 13.43 15.15 9.82
N VAL A 360 12.63 16.23 9.80
CA VAL A 360 12.24 17.06 8.63
C VAL A 360 11.01 16.48 7.87
N THR A 361 9.75 16.74 8.25
CA THR A 361 9.13 17.95 8.83
C THR A 361 8.06 17.57 9.85
N PHE A 362 8.49 17.34 11.09
CA PHE A 362 7.65 17.45 12.27
C PHE A 362 7.46 18.93 12.60
N GLY A 363 6.31 19.48 12.21
CA GLY A 363 5.82 20.77 12.69
C GLY A 363 4.69 20.55 13.68
N LEU A 364 5.03 20.15 14.91
CA LEU A 364 4.12 20.26 16.05
C LEU A 364 3.77 21.73 16.25
N SER A 365 2.51 22.09 16.01
CA SER A 365 1.86 23.15 16.76
C SER A 365 0.56 22.61 17.34
N TYR A 366 0.69 22.07 18.56
CA TYR A 366 -0.41 22.00 19.51
C TYR A 366 -1.07 23.37 19.60
N GLY A 367 -2.31 23.47 19.13
CA GLY A 367 -3.19 24.61 19.33
C GLY A 367 -4.51 24.09 19.88
N ILE A 368 -4.61 24.10 21.21
CA ILE A 368 -5.83 23.85 21.98
C ILE A 368 -6.95 24.74 21.45
N CYS A 369 -8.12 24.14 21.16
CA CYS A 369 -9.45 24.68 21.46
C CYS A 369 -10.45 23.53 21.55
#